data_AF-A0A954N0Y4-F1
#
_entry.id   AF-A0A954N0Y4-F1
#
_cell.length_a   1.000
_cell.length_b   1.000
_cell.length_c   1.000
_cell.angle_alpha   90.00
_cell.angle_beta   90.00
_cell.angle_gamma   90.00
#
_symmetry.space_group_name_H-M   'P 1'
#
loop_
_entity.id
_entity.type
_entity.pdbx_description
1 polymer ?
#
loop_
_entity_poly.entity_id
_entity_poly.type
_entity_poly.pdbx_seq_one_letter_code
_entity_poly.pdbx_strand_id
1 'polypeptide(L)'
;VLLNAKASEVETELRAQIDRALQFKVPVSHLDTHMGAVVCRPDILEVYIRLGLEYQIPVMLTKQPDAASRKVFPWLEAKAAELRPLVEESNFPVLDTLLRFNNGDTLEQRKVNYLKDIRELKPGLHQLIIHCGIANEELEGITGTWKKRDADLRVFTDPEVMDEIKKLGIEVITWKQAHEMVRMKKEVSAVE
;
A
#
# COMPACT_ATOMS: atom_id res chain seq x y z
N VAL A 1 -13.39 -3.27 -13.70
CA VAL A 1 -13.99 -3.39 -12.35
C VAL A 1 -15.12 -2.39 -12.14
N LEU A 2 -14.83 -1.08 -12.16
CA LEU A 2 -15.80 0.00 -11.90
C LEU A 2 -17.18 -0.18 -12.56
N LEU A 3 -17.24 -0.42 -13.87
CA LEU A 3 -18.49 -0.41 -14.65
C LEU A 3 -19.34 -1.69 -14.53
N ASN A 4 -18.69 -2.85 -14.44
CA ASN A 4 -19.36 -4.14 -14.70
C ASN A 4 -19.22 -5.18 -13.59
N ALA A 5 -18.28 -5.00 -12.65
CA ALA A 5 -18.04 -6.02 -11.64
C ALA A 5 -19.17 -6.05 -10.62
N LYS A 6 -19.64 -7.25 -10.28
CA LYS A 6 -20.55 -7.48 -9.16
C LYS A 6 -19.75 -7.73 -7.90
N ALA A 7 -20.12 -7.11 -6.78
CA ALA A 7 -19.38 -7.25 -5.53
C ALA A 7 -19.26 -8.71 -5.07
N SER A 8 -20.29 -9.53 -5.29
CA SER A 8 -20.27 -10.97 -4.96
C SER A 8 -19.28 -11.79 -5.82
N GLU A 9 -19.17 -11.46 -7.10
CA GLU A 9 -18.18 -12.10 -8.00
C GLU A 9 -16.76 -11.66 -7.63
N VAL A 10 -16.58 -10.38 -7.28
CA VAL A 10 -15.29 -9.87 -6.77
C VAL A 10 -14.91 -10.55 -5.46
N GLU A 11 -15.83 -10.71 -4.52
CA GLU A 11 -15.58 -11.44 -3.28
C GLU A 11 -15.13 -12.88 -3.55
N THR A 12 -15.84 -13.58 -4.44
CA THR A 12 -15.51 -14.96 -4.80
C THR A 12 -14.09 -15.06 -5.35
N GLU A 13 -13.71 -14.14 -6.23
CA GLU A 13 -12.37 -14.09 -6.82
C GLU A 13 -11.29 -13.70 -5.80
N LEU A 14 -11.52 -12.66 -4.99
CA LEU A 14 -10.56 -12.22 -3.97
C LEU A 14 -10.30 -13.32 -2.94
N ARG A 15 -11.35 -14.03 -2.53
CA ARG A 15 -11.24 -15.20 -1.65
C ARG A 15 -10.35 -16.28 -2.27
N ALA A 16 -10.59 -16.61 -3.54
CA ALA A 16 -9.80 -17.59 -4.26
C ALA A 16 -8.31 -17.18 -4.35
N GLN A 17 -8.00 -15.90 -4.56
CA GLN A 17 -6.62 -15.39 -4.56
C GLN A 17 -5.95 -15.52 -3.20
N ILE A 18 -6.65 -15.14 -2.12
CA ILE A 18 -6.14 -15.27 -0.74
C ILE A 18 -5.89 -16.74 -0.41
N ASP A 19 -6.89 -17.61 -0.64
CA ASP A 19 -6.77 -19.05 -0.39
C ASP A 19 -5.62 -19.66 -1.20
N ARG A 20 -5.43 -19.25 -2.45
CA ARG A 20 -4.34 -19.73 -3.29
C ARG A 20 -2.97 -19.34 -2.75
N ALA A 21 -2.81 -18.10 -2.29
CA ALA A 21 -1.57 -17.64 -1.66
C ALA A 21 -1.26 -18.44 -0.37
N LEU A 22 -2.28 -18.70 0.45
CA LEU A 22 -2.15 -19.49 1.67
C LEU A 22 -1.81 -20.96 1.38
N GLN A 23 -2.43 -21.57 0.37
CA GLN A 23 -2.09 -22.92 -0.09
C GLN A 23 -0.64 -23.02 -0.56
N PHE A 24 -0.13 -21.98 -1.20
CA PHE A 24 1.27 -21.86 -1.61
C PHE A 24 2.23 -21.51 -0.47
N LYS A 25 1.71 -21.37 0.75
CA LYS A 25 2.47 -21.00 1.95
C LYS A 25 3.21 -19.66 1.78
N VAL A 26 2.64 -18.76 0.97
CA VAL A 26 3.11 -17.38 0.92
C VAL A 26 2.89 -16.78 2.31
N PRO A 27 3.91 -16.15 2.93
CA PRO A 27 3.75 -15.49 4.21
C PRO A 27 2.99 -14.16 4.03
N VAL A 28 1.67 -14.26 3.80
CA VAL A 28 0.82 -13.10 3.56
C VAL A 28 0.80 -12.24 4.82
N SER A 29 1.33 -11.02 4.71
CA SER A 29 1.45 -10.07 5.83
C SER A 29 0.41 -8.96 5.78
N HIS A 30 -0.12 -8.67 4.60
CA HIS A 30 -1.15 -7.68 4.34
C HIS A 30 -1.80 -7.96 2.98
N LEU A 31 -2.95 -7.35 2.74
CA LEU A 31 -3.60 -7.24 1.43
C LEU A 31 -3.39 -5.83 0.87
N ASP A 32 -3.34 -5.73 -0.45
CA ASP A 32 -3.18 -4.47 -1.17
C ASP A 32 -4.18 -4.33 -2.33
N THR A 33 -3.96 -3.34 -3.21
CA THR A 33 -4.76 -3.19 -4.42
C THR A 33 -3.92 -2.86 -5.64
N HIS A 34 -3.97 -3.73 -6.65
CA HIS A 34 -3.43 -3.42 -7.96
C HIS A 34 -4.26 -2.31 -8.64
N MET A 35 -3.60 -1.21 -9.00
CA MET A 35 -4.21 -0.04 -9.68
C MET A 35 -5.46 0.54 -8.97
N GLY A 36 -5.64 0.28 -7.67
CA GLY A 36 -6.83 0.73 -6.95
C GLY A 36 -8.12 -0.01 -7.33
N ALA A 37 -8.02 -1.19 -7.95
CA ALA A 37 -9.16 -1.97 -8.43
C ALA A 37 -10.20 -2.27 -7.34
N VAL A 38 -9.77 -2.53 -6.10
CA VAL A 38 -10.70 -2.83 -4.98
C VAL A 38 -11.11 -1.61 -4.16
N VAL A 39 -10.59 -0.42 -4.51
CA VAL A 39 -10.99 0.86 -3.91
C VAL A 39 -11.76 1.73 -4.91
N CYS A 40 -12.15 1.19 -6.06
CA CYS A 40 -12.83 1.96 -7.10
C CYS A 40 -14.33 2.16 -6.84
N ARG A 41 -14.93 1.40 -5.92
CA ARG A 41 -16.33 1.51 -5.50
C ARG A 41 -16.49 1.24 -4.00
N PRO A 42 -17.49 1.85 -3.33
CA PRO A 42 -17.73 1.63 -1.90
C PRO A 42 -17.99 0.17 -1.54
N ASP A 43 -18.84 -0.52 -2.30
CA ASP A 43 -19.23 -1.91 -2.03
C ASP A 43 -18.08 -2.91 -2.22
N ILE A 44 -17.17 -2.63 -3.15
CA ILE A 44 -15.96 -3.42 -3.35
C ILE A 44 -14.93 -3.16 -2.23
N LEU A 45 -14.80 -1.91 -1.77
CA LEU A 45 -13.95 -1.56 -0.62
C LEU A 45 -14.42 -2.28 0.66
N GLU A 46 -15.73 -2.37 0.87
CA GLU A 46 -16.32 -3.13 1.98
C GLU A 46 -15.98 -4.61 1.90
N VAL A 47 -16.11 -5.24 0.72
CA VAL A 47 -15.70 -6.64 0.50
C VAL A 47 -14.22 -6.82 0.84
N TYR A 48 -13.36 -5.96 0.34
CA TYR A 48 -11.91 -6.01 0.58
C TYR A 48 -11.57 -5.93 2.09
N ILE A 49 -12.15 -4.97 2.80
CA ILE A 49 -11.93 -4.83 4.25
C ILE A 49 -12.47 -6.05 4.99
N ARG A 50 -13.70 -6.50 4.69
CA ARG A 50 -14.30 -7.67 5.34
C ARG A 50 -13.47 -8.93 5.15
N LEU A 51 -12.92 -9.17 3.96
CA LEU A 51 -12.04 -10.31 3.72
C LEU A 51 -10.74 -10.20 4.53
N GLY A 52 -10.14 -9.01 4.63
CA GLY A 52 -9.00 -8.79 5.52
C GLY A 52 -9.30 -9.16 6.98
N LEU A 53 -10.47 -8.74 7.48
CA LEU A 53 -10.94 -9.10 8.81
C LEU A 53 -11.19 -10.60 8.96
N GLU A 54 -11.87 -11.23 8.00
CA GLU A 54 -12.20 -12.65 8.04
C GLU A 54 -10.95 -13.54 8.06
N TYR A 55 -9.95 -13.21 7.24
CA TYR A 55 -8.68 -13.95 7.18
C TYR A 55 -7.67 -13.51 8.24
N GLN A 56 -7.99 -12.49 9.04
CA GLN A 56 -7.09 -11.87 10.01
C GLN A 56 -5.78 -11.35 9.37
N ILE A 57 -5.90 -10.77 8.16
CA ILE A 57 -4.79 -10.20 7.39
C ILE A 57 -4.98 -8.68 7.29
N PRO A 58 -4.01 -7.87 7.74
CA PRO A 58 -4.03 -6.42 7.59
C PRO A 58 -4.36 -5.96 6.17
N VAL A 59 -5.10 -4.86 6.04
CA VAL A 59 -5.46 -4.27 4.74
C VAL A 59 -4.77 -2.93 4.57
N MET A 60 -4.21 -2.67 3.39
CA MET A 60 -3.72 -1.34 3.04
C MET A 60 -4.89 -0.35 3.02
N LEU A 61 -4.99 0.47 4.07
CA LEU A 61 -5.96 1.55 4.21
C LEU A 61 -5.26 2.83 4.67
N THR A 62 -5.57 3.96 4.04
CA THR A 62 -5.03 5.28 4.40
C THR A 62 -6.06 6.10 5.16
N LYS A 63 -5.63 6.84 6.18
CA LYS A 63 -6.48 7.81 6.89
C LYS A 63 -7.01 8.89 5.95
N GLN A 64 -6.20 9.29 4.98
CA GLN A 64 -6.52 10.32 4.00
C GLN A 64 -6.06 9.89 2.60
N PRO A 65 -6.97 9.78 1.62
CA PRO A 65 -6.56 9.54 0.24
C PRO A 65 -5.77 10.73 -0.31
N ASP A 66 -4.81 10.49 -1.21
CA ASP A 66 -4.12 11.59 -1.89
C ASP A 66 -5.06 12.42 -2.79
N ALA A 67 -4.59 13.61 -3.18
CA ALA A 67 -5.38 14.57 -3.96
C ALA A 67 -5.90 14.00 -5.29
N ALA A 68 -5.13 13.15 -5.98
CA ALA A 68 -5.58 12.55 -7.23
C ALA A 68 -6.72 11.56 -6.98
N SER A 69 -6.62 10.75 -5.93
CA SER A 69 -7.68 9.81 -5.55
C SER A 69 -8.94 10.51 -5.06
N ARG A 70 -8.83 11.58 -4.28
CA ARG A 70 -9.98 12.40 -3.88
C ARG A 70 -10.73 12.99 -5.09
N LYS A 71 -10.00 13.38 -6.13
CA LYS A 71 -10.60 13.92 -7.36
C LYS A 71 -11.36 12.85 -8.15
N VAL A 72 -10.80 11.64 -8.25
CA VAL A 72 -11.40 10.54 -9.02
C VAL A 72 -12.51 9.84 -8.24
N PHE A 73 -12.36 9.71 -6.93
CA PHE A 73 -13.28 9.03 -6.02
C PHE A 73 -13.63 9.94 -4.82
N PRO A 74 -14.51 10.95 -4.99
CA PRO A 74 -14.85 11.90 -3.92
C PRO A 74 -15.45 11.24 -2.66
N TRP A 75 -16.04 10.06 -2.82
CA TRP A 75 -16.63 9.27 -1.74
C TRP A 75 -15.59 8.52 -0.89
N LEU A 76 -14.36 8.35 -1.39
CA LEU A 76 -13.36 7.45 -0.80
C LEU A 76 -12.96 7.88 0.61
N GLU A 77 -12.80 9.18 0.85
CA GLU A 77 -12.42 9.70 2.17
C GLU A 77 -13.51 9.45 3.21
N ALA A 78 -14.76 9.76 2.88
CA ALA A 78 -15.89 9.53 3.77
C ALA A 78 -16.07 8.03 4.06
N LYS A 79 -15.99 7.18 3.03
CA LYS A 79 -16.17 5.74 3.20
C LYS A 79 -15.00 5.09 3.94
N ALA A 80 -13.76 5.51 3.70
CA ALA A 80 -12.61 5.07 4.47
C ALA A 80 -12.72 5.49 5.93
N ALA A 81 -13.20 6.71 6.22
CA ALA A 81 -13.43 7.16 7.59
C ALA A 81 -14.55 6.36 8.30
N GLU A 82 -15.61 5.98 7.57
CA GLU A 82 -16.69 5.13 8.07
C GLU A 82 -16.19 3.72 8.44
N LEU A 83 -15.34 3.12 7.61
CA LEU A 83 -14.85 1.74 7.79
C LEU A 83 -13.60 1.65 8.69
N ARG A 84 -12.88 2.76 8.90
CA ARG A 84 -11.64 2.80 9.69
C ARG A 84 -11.78 2.24 11.10
N PRO A 85 -12.84 2.52 11.88
CA PRO A 85 -12.99 1.95 13.22
C PRO A 85 -12.94 0.42 13.23
N LEU A 86 -13.53 -0.26 12.23
CA LEU A 86 -13.51 -1.72 12.13
C LEU A 86 -12.07 -2.26 11.95
N VAL A 87 -11.24 -1.53 11.19
CA VAL A 87 -9.83 -1.88 10.94
C VAL A 87 -9.00 -1.64 12.20
N GLU A 88 -9.18 -0.50 12.87
CA GLU A 88 -8.46 -0.14 14.10
C GLU A 88 -8.84 -1.05 15.29
N GLU A 89 -10.12 -1.40 15.42
CA GLU A 89 -10.61 -2.35 16.43
C GLU A 89 -9.97 -3.74 16.29
N SER A 90 -9.67 -4.13 15.04
CA SER A 90 -9.00 -5.39 14.69
C SER A 90 -7.47 -5.33 14.82
N ASN A 91 -6.93 -4.25 15.38
CA ASN A 91 -5.49 -4.02 15.58
C ASN A 91 -4.68 -3.95 14.27
N PHE A 92 -5.34 -3.66 13.15
CA PHE A 92 -4.64 -3.51 11.89
C PHE A 92 -4.06 -2.10 11.75
N PRO A 93 -2.84 -1.97 11.20
CA PRO A 93 -2.25 -0.68 10.92
C PRO A 93 -3.05 0.10 9.88
N VAL A 94 -3.23 1.39 10.13
CA VAL A 94 -3.82 2.36 9.19
C VAL A 94 -2.77 3.41 8.87
N LEU A 95 -2.49 3.58 7.57
CA LEU A 95 -1.45 4.47 7.09
C LEU A 95 -1.85 5.94 7.23
N ASP A 96 -0.91 6.78 7.65
CA ASP A 96 -1.07 8.24 7.63
C ASP A 96 -0.98 8.76 6.19
N THR A 97 -0.05 8.25 5.39
CA THR A 97 0.12 8.63 3.98
C THR A 97 0.48 7.42 3.13
N LEU A 98 -0.11 7.37 1.92
CA LEU A 98 0.34 6.49 0.85
C LEU A 98 0.93 7.35 -0.26
N LEU A 99 2.26 7.29 -0.39
CA LEU A 99 2.97 7.93 -1.48
C LEU A 99 2.92 6.99 -2.69
N ARG A 100 2.25 7.46 -3.74
CA ARG A 100 2.08 6.75 -5.00
C ARG A 100 2.63 7.60 -6.13
N PHE A 101 3.13 6.91 -7.15
CA PHE A 101 3.51 7.51 -8.43
C PHE A 101 4.59 8.56 -8.30
N ASN A 102 5.84 8.11 -8.36
CA ASN A 102 6.90 9.07 -8.62
C ASN A 102 7.00 9.40 -10.10
N ASN A 103 6.88 10.70 -10.41
CA ASN A 103 7.05 11.22 -11.76
C ASN A 103 8.54 11.25 -12.12
N GLY A 104 8.82 11.41 -13.41
CA GLY A 104 10.19 11.40 -13.94
C GLY A 104 10.43 10.23 -14.88
N ASP A 105 11.03 10.56 -16.01
CA ASP A 105 11.32 9.62 -17.09
C ASP A 105 12.77 9.11 -17.03
N THR A 106 13.62 9.76 -16.23
CA THR A 106 15.03 9.37 -16.03
C THR A 106 15.30 8.96 -14.59
N LEU A 107 16.38 8.20 -14.37
CA LEU A 107 16.85 7.84 -13.03
C LEU A 107 17.02 9.06 -12.13
N GLU A 108 17.71 10.09 -12.60
CA GLU A 108 18.00 11.29 -11.80
C GLU A 108 16.73 12.02 -11.38
N GLN A 109 15.77 12.19 -12.29
CA GLN A 109 14.50 12.82 -11.97
C GLN A 109 13.75 12.03 -10.91
N ARG A 110 13.72 10.69 -11.03
CA ARG A 110 13.07 9.82 -10.06
C ARG A 110 13.75 9.89 -8.71
N LYS A 111 15.09 9.83 -8.65
CA LYS A 111 15.86 9.96 -7.42
C LYS A 111 15.55 11.28 -6.71
N VAL A 112 15.59 12.40 -7.43
CA VAL A 112 15.28 13.73 -6.89
C VAL A 112 13.86 13.78 -6.34
N ASN A 113 12.88 13.27 -7.08
CA ASN A 113 11.50 13.33 -6.66
C ASN A 113 11.21 12.38 -5.48
N TYR A 114 11.81 11.18 -5.43
CA TYR A 114 11.67 10.27 -4.28
C TYR A 114 12.25 10.89 -3.01
N LEU A 115 13.45 11.45 -3.10
CA LEU A 115 14.07 12.12 -1.95
C LEU A 115 13.28 13.35 -1.50
N LYS A 116 12.66 14.09 -2.43
CA LYS A 116 11.76 15.18 -2.09
C LYS A 116 10.57 14.68 -1.26
N ASP A 117 9.85 13.67 -1.75
CA ASP A 117 8.67 13.15 -1.05
C ASP A 117 9.04 12.58 0.32
N ILE A 118 10.17 11.86 0.42
CA ILE A 118 10.67 11.30 1.68
C ILE A 118 11.03 12.39 2.69
N ARG A 119 11.66 13.50 2.26
CA ARG A 119 12.00 14.63 3.14
C ARG A 119 10.79 15.40 3.66
N GLU A 120 9.67 15.36 2.93
CA GLU A 120 8.44 16.07 3.28
C GLU A 120 7.52 15.28 4.21
N LEU A 121 7.82 13.99 4.45
CA LEU A 121 7.08 13.14 5.37
C LEU A 121 6.97 13.77 6.77
N LYS A 122 5.80 13.61 7.37
CA LYS A 122 5.53 14.00 8.77
C LYS A 122 5.78 12.79 9.67
N PRO A 123 5.81 12.94 11.00
CA PRO A 123 5.78 11.78 11.88
C PRO A 123 4.51 10.95 11.65
N GLY A 124 4.66 9.65 11.42
CA GLY A 124 3.55 8.76 11.15
C GLY A 124 3.96 7.43 10.50
N LEU A 125 2.97 6.59 10.22
CA LEU A 125 3.12 5.37 9.46
C LEU A 125 2.85 5.64 7.99
N HIS A 126 3.86 5.52 7.14
CA HIS A 126 3.77 5.83 5.71
C HIS A 126 4.13 4.62 4.87
N GLN A 127 3.49 4.50 3.70
CA GLN A 127 3.89 3.54 2.67
C GLN A 127 4.23 4.28 1.38
N LEU A 128 5.39 3.94 0.82
CA LEU A 128 5.82 4.37 -0.50
C LEU A 128 5.76 3.17 -1.45
N ILE A 129 4.93 3.25 -2.49
CA ILE A 129 4.84 2.20 -3.49
C ILE A 129 5.90 2.40 -4.57
N ILE A 130 6.75 1.39 -4.77
CA ILE A 130 7.80 1.35 -5.79
C ILE A 130 7.62 0.12 -6.68
N HIS A 131 8.11 0.19 -7.91
CA HIS A 131 7.95 -0.90 -8.87
C HIS A 131 9.31 -1.33 -9.41
N CYS A 132 10.13 -1.97 -8.59
CA CYS A 132 11.44 -2.44 -9.03
C CYS A 132 11.32 -3.57 -10.06
N GLY A 133 12.15 -3.51 -11.11
CA GLY A 133 12.26 -4.57 -12.11
C GLY A 133 13.53 -4.38 -12.92
N ILE A 134 14.07 -5.46 -13.48
CA ILE A 134 15.27 -5.39 -14.31
C ILE A 134 14.86 -5.01 -15.74
N ALA A 135 15.54 -4.04 -16.33
CA ALA A 135 15.34 -3.67 -17.72
C ALA A 135 15.83 -4.77 -18.68
N ASN A 136 14.96 -5.73 -19.00
CA ASN A 136 15.21 -6.81 -19.94
C ASN A 136 14.04 -7.02 -20.91
N GLU A 137 14.23 -7.89 -21.91
CA GLU A 137 13.21 -8.19 -22.94
C GLU A 137 11.91 -8.76 -22.34
N GLU A 138 12.02 -9.54 -21.26
CA GLU A 138 10.86 -10.08 -20.55
C GLU A 138 9.99 -8.96 -19.97
N LEU A 139 10.60 -8.04 -19.21
CA LEU A 139 9.86 -6.93 -18.59
C LEU A 139 9.33 -5.94 -19.63
N GLU A 140 10.07 -5.72 -20.72
CA GLU A 140 9.60 -4.93 -21.86
C GLU A 140 8.35 -5.54 -22.50
N GLY A 141 8.29 -6.87 -22.63
CA GLY A 141 7.12 -7.59 -23.12
C GLY A 141 5.90 -7.50 -22.20
N ILE A 142 6.09 -7.24 -20.90
CA ILE A 142 5.01 -7.18 -19.90
C ILE A 142 4.44 -5.76 -19.76
N THR A 143 5.28 -4.72 -19.80
CA THR A 143 4.85 -3.36 -19.46
C THR A 143 5.65 -2.28 -20.17
N GLY A 144 4.94 -1.28 -20.73
CA GLY A 144 5.56 -0.09 -21.35
C GLY A 144 6.35 0.80 -20.38
N THR A 145 6.29 0.53 -19.07
CA THR A 145 7.05 1.25 -18.03
C THR A 145 8.33 0.53 -17.59
N TRP A 146 8.77 -0.51 -18.29
CA TRP A 146 9.91 -1.34 -17.91
C TRP A 146 11.19 -0.56 -17.56
N LYS A 147 11.54 0.48 -18.33
CA LYS A 147 12.70 1.36 -18.02
C LYS A 147 12.54 2.13 -16.70
N LYS A 148 11.32 2.53 -16.36
CA LYS A 148 11.02 3.24 -15.10
C LYS A 148 11.15 2.30 -13.91
N ARG A 149 10.84 1.01 -14.10
CA ARG A 149 10.97 -0.03 -13.07
C ARG A 149 12.43 -0.34 -12.74
N ASP A 150 13.29 -0.32 -13.76
CA ASP A 150 14.75 -0.38 -13.58
C ASP A 150 15.29 0.85 -12.86
N ALA A 151 14.79 2.04 -13.23
CA ALA A 151 15.12 3.24 -12.51
C ALA A 151 14.69 3.18 -11.02
N ASP A 152 13.49 2.66 -10.70
CA ASP A 152 13.07 2.44 -9.31
C ASP A 152 14.02 1.51 -8.57
N LEU A 153 14.39 0.37 -9.19
CA LEU A 153 15.38 -0.54 -8.61
C LEU A 153 16.67 0.21 -8.27
N ARG A 154 17.21 0.97 -9.23
CA ARG A 154 18.48 1.69 -9.06
C ARG A 154 18.41 2.78 -7.98
N VAL A 155 17.29 3.50 -7.86
CA VAL A 155 17.09 4.50 -6.78
C VAL A 155 17.14 3.81 -5.42
N PHE A 156 16.40 2.72 -5.22
CA PHE A 156 16.28 2.10 -3.90
C PHE A 156 17.41 1.12 -3.55
N THR A 157 18.34 0.90 -4.48
CA THR A 157 19.65 0.27 -4.22
C THR A 157 20.79 1.27 -4.09
N ASP A 158 20.53 2.57 -4.24
CA ASP A 158 21.55 3.61 -4.13
C ASP A 158 21.89 3.88 -2.66
N PRO A 159 23.17 3.73 -2.24
CA PRO A 159 23.60 4.02 -0.87
C PRO A 159 23.25 5.44 -0.41
N GLU A 160 23.26 6.44 -1.29
CA GLU A 160 22.93 7.82 -0.93
C GLU A 160 21.46 7.96 -0.51
N VAL A 161 20.56 7.22 -1.16
CA VAL A 161 19.13 7.22 -0.80
C VAL A 161 18.93 6.54 0.55
N MET A 162 19.61 5.41 0.78
CA MET A 162 19.55 4.70 2.05
C MET A 162 20.13 5.51 3.21
N ASP A 163 21.21 6.24 2.99
CA ASP A 163 21.82 7.11 3.99
C ASP A 163 20.95 8.33 4.28
N GLU A 164 20.27 8.90 3.28
CA GLU A 164 19.32 9.98 3.51
C GLU A 164 18.13 9.53 4.37
N ILE A 165 17.54 8.36 4.08
CA ILE A 165 16.45 7.78 4.88
C ILE A 165 16.88 7.65 6.35
N LYS A 166 18.10 7.15 6.60
CA LYS A 166 18.66 7.03 7.96
C LYS A 166 18.88 8.39 8.62
N LYS A 167 19.43 9.39 7.90
CA LYS A 167 19.67 10.75 8.41
C LYS A 167 18.37 11.45 8.81
N LEU A 168 17.28 11.16 8.11
CA LEU A 168 15.94 11.68 8.43
C LEU A 168 15.30 10.96 9.63
N GLY A 169 15.94 9.94 10.19
CA GLY A 169 15.40 9.15 11.30
C GLY A 169 14.22 8.27 10.89
N ILE A 170 14.08 7.95 9.60
CA ILE A 170 13.01 7.12 9.09
C ILE A 170 13.39 5.65 9.27
N GLU A 171 12.54 4.90 9.98
CA GLU A 171 12.68 3.46 10.13
C GLU A 171 11.93 2.73 9.00
N VAL A 172 12.64 1.92 8.23
CA VAL A 172 12.03 1.05 7.22
C VAL A 172 11.57 -0.23 7.89
N ILE A 173 10.26 -0.39 7.99
CA ILE A 173 9.62 -1.56 8.63
C ILE A 173 8.79 -2.36 7.62
N THR A 174 8.56 -3.63 7.96
CA THR A 174 7.64 -4.51 7.25
C THR A 174 6.21 -4.33 7.76
N TRP A 175 5.22 -4.75 6.96
CA TRP A 175 3.82 -4.83 7.40
C TRP A 175 3.62 -5.72 8.62
N LYS A 176 4.44 -6.78 8.77
CA LYS A 176 4.43 -7.63 9.96
C LYS A 176 4.82 -6.84 11.21
N GLN A 177 5.91 -6.08 11.15
CA GLN A 177 6.33 -5.20 12.25
C GLN A 177 5.29 -4.13 12.55
N ALA A 178 4.71 -3.50 11.52
CA ALA A 178 3.64 -2.51 11.71
C ALA A 178 2.42 -3.11 12.45
N HIS A 179 2.02 -4.33 12.08
CA HIS A 179 0.92 -5.03 12.75
C HIS A 179 1.27 -5.38 14.21
N GLU A 180 2.49 -5.86 14.47
CA GLU A 180 2.97 -6.14 15.83
C GLU A 180 3.00 -4.86 16.70
N MET A 181 3.51 -3.75 16.16
CA MET A 181 3.58 -2.46 16.87
C MET A 181 2.20 -1.94 17.27
N VAL A 182 1.18 -2.07 16.40
CA VAL A 182 -0.19 -1.64 16.70
C VAL A 182 -0.80 -2.49 17.81
N ARG A 183 -0.57 -3.82 17.77
CA ARG A 183 -1.04 -4.73 18.82
C ARG A 183 -0.41 -4.41 20.18
N MET A 184 0.91 -4.24 20.23
CA MET A 184 1.63 -3.90 21.46
C MET A 184 1.17 -2.58 22.06
N LYS A 185 0.95 -1.55 21.22
CA LYS A 185 0.49 -0.24 21.69
C LYS A 185 -0.86 -0.32 22.39
N LYS A 186 -1.79 -1.12 21.88
CA LYS A 186 -3.13 -1.29 22.48
C LYS A 186 -3.09 -2.08 23.78
N GLU A 187 -2.21 -3.09 23.87
CA GLU A 187 -1.99 -3.84 25.12
C GLU A 187 -1.49 -2.92 26.24
N VAL A 188 -0.53 -2.02 25.94
CA VAL A 188 -0.06 -1.03 26.92
C VAL A 188 -1.18 -0.08 27.35
N SER A 189 -1.94 0.47 26.41
CA SER A 189 -3.05 1.39 26.72
C SER A 189 -4.24 0.75 27.45
N ALA A 190 -4.36 -0.59 27.45
CA ALA A 190 -5.41 -1.29 28.19
C ALA A 190 -5.03 -1.58 29.66
N VAL A 191 -3.77 -1.39 30.03
CA VAL A 191 -3.22 -1.66 31.37
C VAL A 191 -3.03 -0.36 32.18
N GLU A 192 -3.08 0.79 31.53
CA GLU A 192 -3.09 2.14 32.14
C GLU A 192 -4.52 2.60 32.49
#